data_AF-A0A4P9VYG6-F1
#
_entry.id   AF-A0A4P9VYG6-F1
#
_cell.length_a   1.000
_cell.length_b   1.000
_cell.length_c   1.000
_cell.angle_alpha   90.00
_cell.angle_beta   90.00
_cell.angle_gamma   90.00
#
_symmetry.space_group_name_H-M   'P 1'
#
loop_
_entity.id
_entity.type
_entity.pdbx_description
1 polymer ?
#
loop_
_entity_poly.entity_id
_entity_poly.type
_entity_poly.pdbx_seq_one_letter_code
_entity_poly.pdbx_strand_id
1 'polypeptide(L)'
;MPCQPPAVFVLRLGKFDLKVRSGDESAHFFVIAGEPINEPIVQYSPFVMNEQHEIYEAMLDYQAGGNAVENAARWASEIGMKRIR
;
A
#
# COMPACT_ATOMS: atom_id res chain seq x y z
N MET A 1 26.57 -8.81 -12.63
CA MET A 1 26.62 -7.42 -12.14
C MET A 1 25.86 -7.38 -10.82
N PRO A 2 26.43 -6.87 -9.72
CA PRO A 2 25.74 -6.84 -8.44
C PRO A 2 24.55 -5.89 -8.54
N CYS A 3 23.34 -6.45 -8.47
CA CYS A 3 22.09 -5.71 -8.36
C CYS A 3 22.18 -4.84 -7.09
N GLN A 4 22.27 -3.51 -7.26
CA GLN A 4 22.20 -2.60 -6.12
C GLN A 4 20.84 -2.78 -5.43
N PRO A 5 20.78 -2.82 -4.08
CA PRO A 5 19.51 -2.95 -3.39
C PRO A 5 18.59 -1.79 -3.78
N PRO A 6 17.28 -2.04 -3.95
CA PRO A 6 16.33 -0.98 -4.25
C PRO A 6 16.40 0.09 -3.15
N ALA A 7 16.56 1.34 -3.55
CA ALA A 7 16.63 2.48 -2.65
C ALA A 7 15.36 3.34 -2.79
N VAL A 8 14.88 3.84 -1.65
CA VAL A 8 13.80 4.84 -1.60
C VAL A 8 14.40 6.17 -1.19
N PHE A 9 14.18 7.19 -2.01
CA PHE A 9 14.60 8.56 -1.72
C PHE A 9 13.37 9.41 -1.45
N VAL A 10 13.28 9.99 -0.25
CA VAL A 10 12.19 10.87 0.14
C VAL A 10 12.59 12.31 -0.15
N LEU A 11 11.82 12.97 -1.01
CA LEU A 11 12.01 14.38 -1.35
C LEU A 11 11.11 15.25 -0.47
N ARG A 12 11.64 16.38 0.00
CA ARG A 12 10.85 17.36 0.75
C ARG A 12 9.81 18.01 -0.17
N LEU A 13 8.63 18.27 0.38
CA LEU A 13 7.60 19.05 -0.30
C LEU A 13 8.13 20.43 -0.71
N GLY A 14 7.78 20.84 -1.93
CA GLY A 14 8.18 22.12 -2.50
C GLY A 14 8.15 22.09 -4.02
N LYS A 15 8.43 23.24 -4.65
CA LYS A 15 8.66 23.34 -6.10
C LYS A 15 10.13 23.07 -6.39
N PHE A 16 10.43 22.04 -7.18
CA PHE A 16 11.77 21.71 -7.60
C PHE A 16 11.77 20.96 -8.93
N ASP A 17 12.89 21.04 -9.65
CA ASP A 17 13.15 20.22 -10.83
C ASP A 17 13.96 18.98 -10.42
N LEU A 18 13.42 17.78 -10.65
CA LEU A 18 14.15 16.54 -10.43
C LEU A 18 15.00 16.21 -11.66
N LYS A 19 16.33 16.34 -11.54
CA LYS A 19 17.29 15.94 -12.57
C LYS A 19 17.91 14.60 -12.21
N VAL A 20 17.76 13.60 -13.09
CA VAL A 20 18.33 12.27 -12.94
C VAL A 20 19.35 12.02 -14.04
N ARG A 21 20.48 11.40 -13.68
CA ARG A 21 21.50 10.93 -14.61
C ARG A 21 21.86 9.49 -14.28
N SER A 22 21.83 8.62 -15.26
CA SER A 22 22.40 7.27 -15.15
C SER A 22 23.91 7.32 -15.42
N GLY A 23 24.66 6.41 -14.81
CA GLY A 23 26.06 6.16 -15.16
C GLY A 23 26.15 5.30 -16.43
N ASP A 24 27.09 4.36 -16.42
CA ASP A 24 27.33 3.46 -17.56
C ASP A 24 26.22 2.40 -17.74
N GLU A 25 25.40 2.18 -16.71
CA GLU A 25 24.28 1.24 -16.72
C GLU A 25 22.92 1.95 -16.76
N SER A 26 21.92 1.32 -17.35
CA SER A 26 20.54 1.83 -17.42
C SER A 26 19.91 1.91 -16.03
N ALA A 27 19.27 3.04 -15.72
CA ALA A 27 18.50 3.21 -14.49
C ALA A 27 17.02 2.89 -14.71
N HIS A 28 16.42 2.13 -13.79
CA HIS A 28 14.97 1.91 -13.70
C HIS A 28 14.48 2.41 -12.34
N PHE A 29 13.56 3.35 -12.34
CA PHE A 29 13.01 3.93 -11.12
C PHE A 29 11.58 4.42 -11.33
N PHE A 30 10.85 4.54 -10.22
CA PHE A 30 9.55 5.20 -10.18
C PHE A 30 9.68 6.53 -9.44
N VAL A 31 8.92 7.52 -9.89
CA VAL A 31 8.70 8.76 -9.15
C VAL A 31 7.25 8.77 -8.71
N ILE A 32 7.01 8.83 -7.41
CA ILE A 32 5.68 8.88 -6.82
C ILE A 32 5.59 10.21 -6.06
N ALA A 33 4.55 10.98 -6.36
CA ALA A 33 4.26 12.25 -5.71
C ALA A 33 2.76 12.37 -5.48
N GLY A 34 2.38 13.07 -4.41
CA GLY A 34 0.99 13.30 -4.05
C GLY A 34 0.87 14.47 -3.09
N GLU A 35 -0.31 15.07 -3.05
CA GLU A 35 -0.66 16.05 -2.03
C GLU A 35 -0.88 15.33 -0.70
N PRO A 36 -0.30 15.82 0.42
CA PRO A 36 -0.60 15.25 1.73
C PRO A 36 -2.09 15.36 2.04
N ILE A 37 -2.71 14.24 2.42
CA ILE A 37 -4.14 14.18 2.78
C ILE A 37 -4.49 15.03 4.01
N ASN A 38 -3.51 15.30 4.89
CA ASN A 38 -3.66 16.10 6.11
C ASN A 38 -4.74 15.60 7.09
N GLU A 39 -5.05 14.30 7.04
CA GLU A 39 -5.96 13.64 7.96
C GLU A 39 -5.17 12.70 8.90
N PRO A 40 -5.68 12.40 10.10
CA PRO A 40 -5.13 11.36 10.94
C PRO A 40 -5.12 10.01 10.20
N ILE A 41 -4.06 9.24 10.40
CA ILE A 41 -3.91 7.89 9.83
C ILE A 41 -3.73 6.93 10.99
N VAL A 42 -4.70 6.03 11.15
CA VAL A 42 -4.64 4.90 12.07
C VAL A 42 -4.63 3.64 11.23
N GLN A 43 -3.59 2.83 11.38
CA GLN A 43 -3.40 1.61 10.59
C GLN A 43 -3.36 0.39 11.50
N TYR A 44 -4.21 -0.59 11.18
CA TYR A 44 -4.14 -1.94 11.72
C TYR A 44 -4.44 -2.91 10.58
N SER A 45 -3.36 -3.44 9.98
CA SER A 45 -3.44 -4.24 8.76
C SER A 45 -4.52 -5.34 8.87
N PRO A 46 -5.40 -5.50 7.86
CA PRO A 46 -5.43 -4.88 6.53
C PRO A 46 -6.15 -3.51 6.43
N PHE A 47 -6.46 -2.85 7.55
CA PHE A 47 -7.31 -1.67 7.59
C PHE A 47 -6.52 -0.38 7.83
N VAL A 48 -6.96 0.70 7.20
CA VAL A 48 -6.45 2.07 7.37
C VAL A 48 -7.67 2.98 7.50
N MET A 49 -7.81 3.66 8.64
CA MET A 49 -8.93 4.56 8.96
C MET A 49 -8.40 5.85 9.60
N ASN A 50 -9.29 6.77 9.96
CA ASN A 50 -8.91 8.04 10.57
C ASN A 50 -8.88 7.96 12.11
N GLU A 51 -9.67 7.07 12.72
CA GLU A 51 -9.75 6.87 14.17
C GLU A 51 -9.61 5.41 14.61
N GLN A 52 -9.25 5.21 15.88
CA GLN A 52 -9.06 3.87 16.45
C GLN A 52 -10.36 3.05 16.55
N HIS A 53 -11.51 3.71 16.75
CA HIS A 53 -12.79 3.03 16.84
C HIS A 53 -13.25 2.46 15.48
N GLU A 54 -13.01 3.20 14.40
CA GLU A 54 -13.29 2.78 13.02
C GLU A 54 -12.49 1.52 12.63
N ILE A 55 -11.27 1.37 13.16
CA ILE A 55 -10.50 0.13 12.99
C ILE A 55 -11.20 -1.07 13.65
N TYR A 56 -11.75 -0.89 14.87
CA TYR A 56 -12.48 -1.96 15.54
C TYR A 56 -13.76 -2.31 14.79
N GLU A 57 -14.48 -1.31 14.27
CA GLU A 57 -15.67 -1.52 13.44
C GLU A 57 -15.33 -2.28 12.15
N ALA A 58 -14.29 -1.86 11.43
CA ALA A 58 -13.83 -2.55 10.21
C ALA A 58 -13.42 -4.00 10.48
N MET A 59 -12.81 -4.28 11.64
CA MET A 59 -12.45 -5.64 12.05
C MET A 59 -13.70 -6.48 12.36
N LEU A 60 -14.70 -5.91 13.04
CA LEU A 60 -15.97 -6.59 13.29
C LEU A 60 -16.72 -6.86 11.99
N ASP A 61 -16.76 -5.90 11.07
CA ASP A 61 -17.36 -6.08 9.74
C ASP A 61 -16.64 -7.20 8.97
N TYR A 62 -15.31 -7.23 8.96
CA TYR A 62 -14.57 -8.32 8.32
C TYR A 62 -14.86 -9.69 8.93
N GLN A 63 -14.95 -9.79 10.26
CA GLN A 63 -15.24 -11.05 10.94
C GLN A 63 -16.68 -11.51 10.73
N ALA A 64 -17.64 -10.58 10.71
CA ALA A 64 -19.05 -10.86 10.55
C ALA A 64 -19.48 -11.02 9.09
N GLY A 65 -18.63 -10.67 8.11
CA GLY A 65 -19.06 -10.49 6.72
C GLY A 65 -20.06 -9.33 6.61
N GLY A 66 -19.80 -8.26 7.35
CA GLY A 66 -20.56 -7.02 7.38
C GLY A 66 -20.19 -6.08 6.23
N ASN A 67 -20.34 -4.78 6.47
CA ASN A 67 -20.34 -3.77 5.42
C ASN A 67 -19.08 -3.84 4.53
N ALA A 68 -19.28 -3.73 3.21
CA ALA A 68 -18.25 -3.76 2.16
C ALA A 68 -17.50 -5.10 1.99
N VAL A 69 -17.76 -6.10 2.85
CA VAL A 69 -17.11 -7.43 2.84
C VAL A 69 -18.15 -8.56 2.96
N GLU A 70 -19.36 -8.33 2.48
CA GLU A 70 -20.52 -9.22 2.63
C GLU A 70 -20.29 -10.60 2.00
N ASN A 71 -19.47 -10.65 0.96
CA ASN A 71 -19.11 -11.88 0.26
C ASN A 71 -17.85 -12.56 0.80
N ALA A 72 -17.12 -11.94 1.73
CA ALA A 72 -15.84 -12.45 2.21
C ALA A 72 -15.96 -13.85 2.83
N ALA A 73 -17.05 -14.12 3.56
CA ALA A 73 -17.31 -15.41 4.18
C ALA A 73 -17.53 -16.55 3.17
N ARG A 74 -17.94 -16.23 1.94
CA ARG A 74 -18.31 -17.23 0.91
C ARG A 74 -17.30 -17.31 -0.23
N TRP A 75 -16.39 -16.36 -0.32
CA TRP A 75 -15.46 -16.25 -1.42
C TRP A 75 -14.18 -17.07 -1.18
N ALA A 76 -13.80 -17.88 -2.16
CA ALA A 76 -12.51 -18.55 -2.20
C ALA A 76 -11.99 -18.51 -3.64
N SER A 77 -10.75 -18.03 -3.84
CA SER A 77 -10.16 -17.97 -5.18
C SER A 77 -9.70 -19.35 -5.67
N GLU A 78 -9.98 -19.65 -6.94
CA GLU A 78 -9.49 -20.87 -7.61
C GLU A 78 -7.94 -20.88 -7.70
N ILE A 79 -7.34 -19.72 -7.95
CA ILE A 79 -5.88 -19.58 -8.07
C ILE A 79 -5.19 -19.82 -6.71
N GLY A 80 -5.76 -19.31 -5.62
CA GLY A 80 -5.24 -19.55 -4.27
C GLY A 80 -5.32 -21.02 -3.87
N MET A 81 -6.39 -21.71 -4.25
CA MET A 81 -6.58 -23.13 -3.95
C MET A 81 -5.61 -24.05 -4.71
N LYS A 82 -5.23 -23.70 -5.95
CA LYS A 82 -4.27 -24.47 -6.77
C LYS A 82 -2.83 -24.41 -6.26
N ARG A 83 -2.47 -23.44 -5.40
CA ARG A 83 -1.11 -23.27 -4.85
C ARG A 83 -0.83 -24.04 -3.56
N ILE A 84 -1.86 -24.70 -2.99
CA ILE A 84 -1.79 -25.42 -1.71
C ILE A 84 -1.82 -26.95 -1.92
N ARG A 85 -1.91 -27.43 -3.16
CA ARG A 85 -1.86 -28.85 -3.53
C ARG A 85 -0.63 -29.19 -4.36
#